data_AF-A0A5C8ECK4-F1
#
_entry.id   AF-A0A5C8ECK4-F1
#
_cell.length_a   1.000
_cell.length_b   1.000
_cell.length_c   1.000
_cell.angle_alpha   90.00
_cell.angle_beta   90.00
_cell.angle_gamma   90.00
#
_symmetry.space_group_name_H-M   'P 1'
#
loop_
_entity.id
_entity.type
_entity.pdbx_description
1 polymer ?
#
loop_
_entity_poly.entity_id
_entity_poly.type
_entity_poly.pdbx_seq_one_letter_code
_entity_poly.pdbx_strand_id
1 'polypeptide(L)'
;MEVGGAKTYSNLYFSPSNFDEFKLIDNVKINCKDQDFAIYKNVAFTLQNGESVKMSVPVVAFECKTHLDKTMLESSVATAEKSKMETQVVGFVLLQNDILLINQWIFVQVGLTKFMF
;
A
#
# COMPACT_ATOMS: atom_id res chain seq x y z
N MET A 1 -14.47 3.40 5.30
CA MET A 1 -13.51 3.49 4.18
C MET A 1 -13.28 4.96 3.94
N GLU A 2 -12.04 5.35 3.68
CA GLU A 2 -11.62 6.71 3.38
C GLU A 2 -10.96 6.74 2.00
N VAL A 3 -10.90 7.92 1.39
CA VAL A 3 -10.34 8.13 0.05
C VAL A 3 -9.49 9.40 0.01
N GLY A 4 -8.38 9.36 -0.72
CA GLY A 4 -7.47 10.50 -0.86
C GLY A 4 -6.00 10.06 -0.87
N GLY A 5 -5.08 11.04 -0.93
CA GLY A 5 -3.67 10.77 -0.70
C GLY A 5 -3.44 10.28 0.73
N ALA A 6 -2.69 9.20 0.90
CA ALA A 6 -2.51 8.56 2.21
C ALA A 6 -1.18 7.81 2.33
N LYS A 7 -0.68 7.73 3.57
CA LYS A 7 0.39 6.82 3.96
C LYS A 7 -0.21 5.48 4.35
N THR A 8 -0.20 4.53 3.43
CA THR A 8 -0.84 3.24 3.64
C THR A 8 0.16 2.22 4.16
N TYR A 9 -0.33 1.28 4.98
CA TYR A 9 0.44 0.16 5.51
C TYR A 9 1.19 -0.58 4.40
N SER A 10 2.46 -0.87 4.68
CA SER A 10 3.29 -1.77 3.89
C SER A 10 3.60 -3.02 4.72
N ASN A 11 4.43 -2.93 5.75
CA ASN A 11 4.73 -4.10 6.57
C ASN A 11 4.86 -3.76 8.05
N LEU A 12 4.79 -4.81 8.87
CA LEU A 12 5.01 -4.78 10.30
C LEU A 12 6.25 -5.60 10.63
N TYR A 13 7.12 -5.07 11.47
CA TYR A 13 8.34 -5.74 11.89
C TYR A 13 8.72 -5.35 13.32
N PHE A 14 9.57 -6.15 13.95
CA PHE A 14 10.08 -5.90 15.29
C PHE A 14 11.51 -5.35 15.19
N SER A 15 11.82 -4.32 15.98
CA SER A 15 13.13 -3.66 15.95
C SER A 15 13.65 -3.34 17.36
N PRO A 16 13.82 -4.34 18.23
CA PRO A 16 14.42 -4.12 19.55
C PRO A 16 15.91 -3.77 19.45
N SER A 17 16.43 -3.00 20.40
CA SER A 17 17.86 -2.65 20.42
C SER A 17 18.72 -3.81 20.92
N ASN A 18 18.16 -4.69 21.74
CA ASN A 18 18.81 -5.91 22.25
C ASN A 18 17.77 -6.96 22.72
N PHE A 19 18.26 -8.15 23.05
CA PHE A 19 17.43 -9.28 23.48
C PHE A 19 16.71 -9.03 24.82
N ASP A 20 17.33 -8.32 25.76
CA ASP A 20 16.73 -8.08 27.08
C ASP A 20 15.59 -7.06 26.99
N GLU A 21 15.75 -6.05 26.14
CA GLU A 21 14.69 -5.09 25.82
C GLU A 21 13.49 -5.78 25.16
N PHE A 22 13.74 -6.72 24.24
CA PHE A 22 12.67 -7.44 23.54
C PHE A 22 11.82 -8.32 24.48
N LYS A 23 12.34 -8.69 25.65
CA LYS A 23 11.55 -9.39 26.69
C LYS A 23 10.57 -8.47 27.41
N LEU A 24 10.86 -7.17 27.45
CA LEU A 24 10.12 -6.17 28.20
C LEU A 24 9.12 -5.43 27.31
N ILE A 25 9.52 -5.13 26.08
CA ILE A 25 8.70 -4.41 25.09
C ILE A 25 8.85 -5.03 23.70
N ASP A 26 7.74 -5.11 22.99
CA ASP A 26 7.70 -5.75 21.67
C ASP A 26 8.41 -4.91 20.59
N ASN A 27 8.51 -3.58 20.73
CA ASN A 27 9.18 -2.70 19.75
C ASN A 27 8.67 -2.90 18.31
N VAL A 28 7.34 -2.96 18.16
CA VAL A 28 6.65 -3.08 16.88
C VAL A 28 6.81 -1.79 16.09
N LYS A 29 7.23 -1.92 14.82
CA LYS A 29 7.29 -0.83 13.86
C LYS A 29 6.44 -1.15 12.65
N ILE A 30 5.83 -0.10 12.10
CA ILE A 30 5.06 -0.17 10.87
C ILE A 30 5.75 0.68 9.82
N ASN A 31 6.06 0.07 8.68
CA ASN A 31 6.37 0.85 7.49
C ASN A 31 5.09 1.20 6.75
N CYS A 32 5.05 2.42 6.24
CA CYS A 32 4.01 2.89 5.35
C CYS A 32 4.64 3.34 4.02
N LYS A 33 3.82 3.35 2.97
CA LYS A 33 4.16 3.96 1.68
C LYS A 33 3.23 5.14 1.42
N ASP A 34 3.79 6.20 0.88
CA ASP A 34 3.02 7.30 0.33
C ASP A 34 2.31 6.86 -0.96
N GLN A 35 1.00 7.05 -1.02
CA GLN A 35 0.18 6.79 -2.20
C GLN A 35 -0.35 8.12 -2.71
N ASP A 36 -0.30 8.33 -4.04
CA ASP A 36 -0.88 9.52 -4.68
C ASP A 36 -2.38 9.59 -4.42
N PHE A 37 -3.04 8.43 -4.47
CA PHE A 37 -4.43 8.25 -4.05
C PHE A 37 -4.64 6.83 -3.55
N ALA A 38 -5.49 6.65 -2.54
CA ALA A 38 -5.87 5.33 -2.05
C ALA A 38 -7.32 5.30 -1.60
N ILE A 39 -7.95 4.13 -1.71
CA ILE A 39 -9.14 3.76 -0.95
C ILE A 39 -8.64 2.88 0.18
N TYR A 40 -8.84 3.30 1.43
CA TYR A 40 -8.23 2.62 2.57
C TYR A 40 -9.17 2.57 3.78
N LYS A 41 -8.82 1.71 4.74
CA LYS A 41 -9.49 1.59 6.03
C LYS A 41 -8.51 1.86 7.15
N ASN A 42 -8.83 2.80 8.03
CA ASN A 42 -8.11 2.96 9.28
C ASN A 42 -8.42 1.79 10.20
N VAL A 43 -7.37 1.12 10.65
CA VAL A 43 -7.40 -0.01 11.57
C VAL A 43 -6.53 0.35 12.77
N ALA A 44 -6.95 -0.07 13.94
CA ALA A 44 -6.19 0.05 15.16
C ALA A 44 -6.19 -1.29 15.90
N PHE A 45 -5.07 -1.61 16.54
CA PHE A 45 -4.96 -2.72 17.47
C PHE A 45 -4.14 -2.28 18.67
N THR A 46 -4.24 -3.03 19.76
CA THR A 46 -3.52 -2.77 21.00
C THR A 46 -2.63 -3.96 21.30
N LEU A 47 -1.36 -3.70 21.55
CA LEU A 47 -0.39 -4.69 21.99
C LEU A 47 -0.66 -5.09 23.45
N GLN A 48 -0.09 -6.21 23.90
CA GLN A 48 -0.32 -6.70 25.27
C GLN A 48 0.19 -5.73 26.33
N ASN A 49 1.22 -4.94 26.01
CA ASN A 49 1.75 -3.88 26.86
C ASN A 49 0.84 -2.62 26.94
N GLY A 50 -0.32 -2.63 26.26
CA GLY A 50 -1.27 -1.51 26.22
C GLY A 50 -0.97 -0.46 25.16
N GLU A 51 0.12 -0.59 24.40
CA GLU A 51 0.46 0.32 23.30
C GLU A 51 -0.55 0.18 22.16
N SER A 52 -1.13 1.31 21.72
CA SER A 52 -2.06 1.33 20.60
C SER A 52 -1.35 1.66 19.31
N VAL A 53 -1.51 0.80 18.32
CA VAL A 53 -0.94 0.93 16.99
C VAL A 53 -2.07 1.23 16.01
N LYS A 54 -1.88 2.25 15.18
CA LYS A 54 -2.85 2.69 14.17
C LYS A 54 -2.23 2.67 12.79
N MET A 55 -3.00 2.27 11.80
CA MET A 55 -2.54 2.20 10.42
C MET A 55 -3.68 2.35 9.43
N SER A 56 -3.36 2.86 8.25
CA SER A 56 -4.27 2.92 7.12
C SER A 56 -4.02 1.73 6.20
N VAL A 57 -4.91 0.72 6.22
CA VAL A 57 -4.78 -0.47 5.37
C VAL A 57 -5.38 -0.16 4.00
N PRO A 58 -4.60 -0.22 2.91
CA PRO A 58 -5.12 0.05 1.58
C PRO A 58 -6.02 -1.10 1.12
N VAL A 59 -7.06 -0.76 0.37
CA VAL A 59 -7.90 -1.69 -0.41
C VAL A 59 -7.63 -1.46 -1.89
N VAL A 60 -7.42 -0.21 -2.28
CA VAL A 60 -6.90 0.14 -3.61
C VAL A 60 -5.84 1.22 -3.43
N ALA A 61 -4.69 1.04 -4.07
CA ALA A 61 -3.60 2.00 -4.10
C ALA A 61 -3.38 2.46 -5.56
N PHE A 62 -3.27 3.77 -5.75
CA PHE A 62 -3.06 4.38 -7.05
C PHE A 62 -1.72 5.11 -7.05
N GLU A 63 -0.98 4.92 -8.12
CA GLU A 63 0.24 5.65 -8.39
C GLU A 63 0.16 6.30 -9.77
N CYS A 64 0.40 7.60 -9.80
CA CYS A 64 0.18 8.46 -10.95
C CYS A 64 1.51 8.98 -11.47
N LYS A 65 1.85 8.68 -12.73
CA LYS A 65 3.08 9.15 -13.36
C LYS A 65 2.74 9.91 -14.64
N THR A 66 3.37 11.06 -14.83
CA THR A 66 3.26 11.85 -16.07
C THR A 66 3.95 11.17 -17.26
N HIS A 67 5.04 10.43 -17.00
CA HIS A 67 5.76 9.63 -17.98
C HIS A 67 6.08 8.25 -17.40
N LEU A 68 5.93 7.19 -18.20
CA LEU A 68 6.25 5.82 -17.80
C LEU A 68 7.29 5.24 -18.76
N ASP A 69 8.53 5.11 -18.30
CA ASP A 69 9.56 4.35 -19.01
C ASP A 69 9.58 2.88 -18.53
N LYS A 70 10.41 2.05 -19.18
CA LYS A 70 10.52 0.61 -18.85
C LYS A 70 10.91 0.37 -17.40
N THR A 71 11.88 1.13 -16.88
CA THR A 71 12.36 1.02 -15.51
C THR A 71 11.28 1.41 -14.49
N MET A 72 10.48 2.44 -14.78
CA MET A 72 9.35 2.86 -13.95
C MET A 72 8.25 1.80 -13.96
N LEU A 73 7.95 1.20 -15.11
CA LEU A 73 7.00 0.11 -15.20
C LEU A 73 7.46 -1.10 -14.36
N GLU A 74 8.71 -1.52 -14.50
CA GLU A 74 9.29 -2.63 -13.71
C GLU A 74 9.24 -2.34 -12.21
N SER A 75 9.60 -1.12 -11.78
CA SER A 75 9.51 -0.71 -10.37
C SER A 75 8.08 -0.70 -9.83
N SER A 76 7.11 -0.38 -10.68
CA SER A 76 5.70 -0.32 -10.32
C SER A 76 5.09 -1.72 -10.23
N VAL A 77 5.51 -2.64 -11.10
CA VAL A 77 5.17 -4.07 -11.00
C VAL A 77 5.72 -4.65 -9.71
N ALA A 78 6.99 -4.41 -9.38
CA ALA A 78 7.58 -4.86 -8.11
C ALA A 78 6.84 -4.28 -6.89
N THR A 79 6.37 -3.03 -6.98
CA THR A 79 5.56 -2.40 -5.94
C THR A 79 4.18 -3.04 -5.81
N ALA A 80 3.53 -3.37 -6.92
CA ALA A 80 2.24 -4.05 -6.93
C ALA A 80 2.34 -5.46 -6.32
N GLU A 81 3.37 -6.22 -6.69
CA GLU A 81 3.64 -7.55 -6.12
C GLU A 81 3.87 -7.47 -4.62
N LYS A 82 4.70 -6.52 -4.18
CA LYS A 82 4.93 -6.29 -2.75
C LYS A 82 3.61 -5.97 -2.04
N SER A 83 2.80 -5.06 -2.57
CA SER A 83 1.53 -4.65 -1.95
C SER A 83 0.53 -5.81 -1.79
N LYS A 84 0.53 -6.78 -2.72
CA LYS A 84 -0.28 -8.00 -2.60
C LYS A 84 0.18 -8.92 -1.48
N MET A 85 1.49 -8.98 -1.20
CA MET A 85 2.02 -9.73 -0.07
C MET A 85 1.66 -9.07 1.27
N GLU A 86 1.46 -7.76 1.26
CA GLU A 86 1.14 -6.96 2.44
C GLU A 86 -0.34 -7.08 2.82
N THR A 87 -1.23 -7.10 1.83
CA THR A 87 -2.64 -7.45 2.05
C THR A 87 -3.27 -8.07 0.79
N GLN A 88 -4.05 -9.14 0.99
CA GLN A 88 -4.61 -9.96 -0.10
C GLN A 88 -5.67 -9.24 -0.94
N VAL A 89 -6.17 -8.08 -0.48
CA VAL A 89 -7.28 -7.35 -1.10
C VAL A 89 -6.83 -6.10 -1.87
N VAL A 90 -5.53 -5.78 -1.91
CA VAL A 90 -5.06 -4.58 -2.60
C VAL A 90 -5.15 -4.72 -4.12
N GLY A 91 -5.97 -3.86 -4.73
CA GLY A 91 -5.82 -3.48 -6.12
C GLY A 91 -4.75 -2.41 -6.27
N PHE A 92 -3.78 -2.59 -7.17
CA PHE A 92 -2.80 -1.56 -7.51
C PHE A 92 -3.07 -1.01 -8.90
N VAL A 93 -3.04 0.30 -9.04
CA VAL A 93 -3.42 1.00 -10.26
C VAL A 93 -2.37 2.02 -10.66
N LEU A 94 -1.79 1.86 -11.85
CA LEU A 94 -0.92 2.88 -12.45
C LEU A 94 -1.70 3.72 -13.44
N LEU A 95 -1.61 5.03 -13.27
CA LEU A 95 -2.19 6.02 -14.17
C LEU A 95 -1.08 6.74 -14.93
N GLN A 96 -1.14 6.66 -16.26
CA GLN A 96 -0.35 7.51 -17.16
C GLN A 96 -1.28 8.15 -18.18
N ASN A 97 -1.66 9.40 -17.99
CA ASN A 97 -2.65 10.11 -18.81
C ASN A 97 -3.91 9.25 -19.09
N ASP A 98 -3.93 8.54 -20.22
CA ASP A 98 -5.01 7.67 -20.69
C ASP A 98 -4.77 6.17 -20.46
N ILE A 99 -3.67 5.73 -19.85
CA ILE A 99 -3.36 4.31 -19.64
C ILE A 99 -3.60 3.95 -18.17
N LEU A 100 -4.48 2.96 -17.96
CA LEU A 100 -4.72 2.33 -16.66
C LEU A 100 -4.14 0.92 -16.64
N LEU A 101 -3.24 0.66 -15.69
CA LEU A 101 -2.75 -0.68 -15.41
C LEU A 101 -3.26 -1.14 -14.05
N ILE A 102 -4.20 -2.09 -14.03
CA ILE A 102 -4.71 -2.70 -12.81
C ILE A 102 -4.00 -4.03 -12.59
N ASN A 103 -3.48 -4.29 -11.40
CA ASN A 103 -2.93 -5.60 -11.07
C ASN A 103 -3.97 -6.55 -10.43
N GLN A 104 -5.07 -6.77 -11.14
CA GLN A 104 -5.76 -8.04 -11.34
C GLN A 104 -6.31 -7.92 -12.77
N TRP A 105 -5.69 -8.63 -13.71
CA TRP A 105 -5.96 -8.59 -15.16
C TRP A 105 -5.42 -7.35 -15.91
N ILE A 106 -4.66 -7.65 -16.96
CA ILE A 106 -3.78 -6.82 -17.80
C ILE A 106 -4.51 -5.65 -18.53
N PHE A 107 -3.82 -4.49 -18.58
CA PHE A 107 -3.87 -3.29 -19.46
C PHE A 107 -5.23 -2.80 -20.02
N VAL A 108 -5.55 -1.53 -19.73
CA VAL A 108 -6.52 -0.75 -20.52
C VAL A 108 -5.88 0.59 -20.94
N GLN A 109 -5.74 0.78 -22.25
CA GLN A 109 -5.66 2.12 -22.85
C GLN A 109 -7.08 2.68 -22.84
N VAL A 110 -7.34 3.68 -21.99
CA VAL A 110 -8.63 4.35 -21.82
C VAL A 110 -8.85 5.32 -22.97
N GLY A 111 -9.36 4.78 -24.08
CA GLY A 111 -10.35 5.49 -24.87
C GLY A 111 -11.73 5.05 -24.40
N LEU A 112 -12.43 5.89 -23.62
CA LEU A 112 -13.85 5.74 -23.24
C LEU A 112 -14.24 4.37 -22.62
N THR A 113 -13.86 4.10 -21.37
CA THR A 113 -14.58 3.08 -20.59
C THR A 113 -14.72 3.46 -19.13
N LYS A 114 -15.98 3.44 -18.66
CA LYS A 114 -16.43 3.70 -17.29
C LYS A 114 -15.88 2.61 -16.36
N PHE A 115 -15.19 2.97 -15.29
CA PHE A 115 -14.89 2.05 -14.20
C PHE A 115 -16.14 1.88 -13.34
N MET A 116 -16.59 0.63 -13.18
CA MET A 116 -17.63 0.26 -12.23
C MET A 116 -16.96 -0.60 -11.17
N PHE A 117 -17.00 -0.11 -9.92
CA PHE A 117 -16.51 -0.82 -8.73
C PHE A 117 -17.43 -1.99 -8.39
#